data_AF-A0A1G2LP34-F1
#
_entry.id   AF-A0A1G2LP34-F1
#
_cell.length_a   1.000
_cell.length_b   1.000
_cell.length_c   1.000
_cell.angle_alpha   90.00
_cell.angle_beta   90.00
_cell.angle_gamma   90.00
#
_symmetry.space_group_name_H-M   'P 1'
#
loop_
_entity.id
_entity.type
_entity.pdbx_description
1 polymer ?
#
loop_
_entity_poly.entity_id
_entity_poly.type
_entity_poly.pdbx_seq_one_letter_code
_entity_poly.pdbx_strand_id
1 'polypeptide(L)'
;MSFNNPFLRESWQRKKEEETFKQERAVNIYLDTKLEAEKYPNLNEIFERMEHSVIRYGKSINMLAIVARSENKDKRMLEEIDRNRRLAHNALIDELNLLSRQFRNIGIDNEWRKEIGLDSKTVGGWAYKVAEFISSDILNENNYEN
;
A
#
# COMPACT_ATOMS: atom_id res chain seq x y z
N MET A 1 -30.15 -24.90 -8.64
CA MET A 1 -28.87 -25.55 -8.29
C MET A 1 -28.38 -24.92 -7.00
N SER A 2 -28.16 -25.71 -5.95
CA SER A 2 -27.83 -25.22 -4.61
C SER A 2 -26.38 -24.77 -4.54
N PHE A 3 -26.15 -23.49 -4.22
CA PHE A 3 -24.81 -22.90 -3.96
C PHE A 3 -24.25 -23.25 -2.56
N ASN A 4 -24.74 -24.31 -1.91
CA ASN A 4 -24.26 -24.79 -0.62
C ASN A 4 -23.31 -25.99 -0.79
N ASN A 5 -22.15 -25.76 -1.41
CA ASN A 5 -21.04 -26.71 -1.33
C ASN A 5 -20.16 -26.33 -0.11
N PRO A 6 -20.15 -27.13 0.98
CA PRO A 6 -19.38 -26.84 2.19
C PRO A 6 -17.89 -26.64 1.93
N PHE A 7 -17.32 -27.41 0.98
CA PHE A 7 -15.91 -27.31 0.60
C PHE A 7 -15.58 -25.95 -0.03
N LEU A 8 -16.47 -25.42 -0.87
CA LEU A 8 -16.30 -24.07 -1.43
C LEU A 8 -16.35 -23.04 -0.31
N ARG A 9 -17.34 -23.12 0.58
CA ARG A 9 -17.49 -22.17 1.70
C ARG A 9 -16.25 -22.12 2.61
N GLU A 10 -15.71 -23.28 3.00
CA GLU A 10 -14.47 -23.37 3.78
C GLU A 10 -13.25 -22.84 3.01
N SER A 11 -13.19 -23.06 1.69
CA SER A 11 -12.12 -22.49 0.86
C SER A 11 -12.20 -20.97 0.75
N TRP A 12 -13.41 -20.39 0.66
CA TRP A 12 -13.61 -18.94 0.64
C TRP A 12 -13.31 -18.30 1.99
N GLN A 13 -13.69 -18.96 3.09
CA GLN A 13 -13.40 -18.49 4.45
C GLN A 13 -11.90 -18.42 4.71
N ARG A 14 -11.16 -19.51 4.42
CA ARG A 14 -9.69 -19.52 4.56
C ARG A 14 -9.00 -18.43 3.74
N LYS A 15 -9.42 -18.23 2.49
CA LYS A 15 -8.88 -17.14 1.66
C LYS A 15 -9.11 -15.77 2.28
N LYS A 16 -10.31 -15.53 2.81
CA LYS A 16 -10.65 -14.26 3.47
C LYS A 16 -9.79 -14.05 4.72
N GLU A 17 -9.61 -15.08 5.55
CA GLU A 17 -8.75 -15.03 6.73
C GLU A 17 -7.29 -14.74 6.35
N GLU A 18 -6.76 -15.38 5.31
CA GLU A 18 -5.43 -15.09 4.79
C GLU A 18 -5.29 -13.66 4.26
N GLU A 19 -6.31 -13.12 3.59
CA GLU A 19 -6.31 -11.74 3.09
C GLU A 19 -6.31 -10.74 4.24
N THR A 20 -7.17 -10.94 5.26
CA THR A 20 -7.21 -10.13 6.47
C THR A 20 -5.86 -10.16 7.19
N PHE A 21 -5.28 -11.34 7.42
CA PHE A 21 -3.97 -11.46 8.07
C PHE A 21 -2.88 -10.71 7.31
N LYS A 22 -2.86 -10.81 5.98
CA LYS A 22 -1.89 -10.06 5.15
C LYS A 22 -2.17 -8.56 5.13
N GLN A 23 -3.41 -8.12 5.36
CA GLN A 23 -3.77 -6.70 5.49
C GLN A 23 -3.24 -6.15 6.81
N GLU A 24 -3.58 -6.81 7.92
CA GLU A 24 -3.12 -6.47 9.27
C GLU A 24 -1.60 -6.40 9.33
N ARG A 25 -0.91 -7.40 8.77
CA ARG A 25 0.56 -7.40 8.73
C ARG A 25 1.14 -6.21 7.96
N ALA A 26 0.56 -5.86 6.81
CA ALA A 26 1.03 -4.72 6.02
C ALA A 26 0.88 -3.40 6.76
N VAL A 27 -0.25 -3.23 7.45
CA VAL A 27 -0.56 -2.05 8.27
C VAL A 27 0.34 -1.96 9.50
N ASN A 28 0.56 -3.08 10.20
CA ASN A 28 1.43 -3.10 11.38
C ASN A 28 2.86 -2.68 11.03
N ILE A 29 3.42 -3.21 9.92
CA ILE A 29 4.75 -2.78 9.45
C ILE A 29 4.78 -1.26 9.21
N TYR A 30 3.74 -0.70 8.59
CA TYR A 30 3.65 0.73 8.34
C TYR A 30 3.57 1.55 9.65
N LEU A 31 2.72 1.15 10.60
CA LEU A 31 2.55 1.84 11.89
C LEU A 31 3.81 1.76 12.74
N ASP A 32 4.44 0.59 12.83
CA ASP A 32 5.69 0.41 13.59
C ASP A 32 6.82 1.26 12.98
N THR A 33 6.90 1.30 11.65
CA THR A 33 7.89 2.14 10.94
C THR A 33 7.62 3.63 11.19
N LYS A 34 6.34 4.05 11.21
CA LYS A 34 5.92 5.42 11.51
C LYS A 34 6.34 5.83 12.91
N LEU A 35 5.95 5.05 13.91
CA LEU A 35 6.26 5.28 15.32
C LEU A 35 7.76 5.38 15.58
N GLU A 36 8.56 4.58 14.87
CA GLU A 36 10.01 4.67 15.00
C GLU A 36 10.58 5.91 14.29
N ALA A 37 10.08 6.25 13.09
CA ALA A 37 10.52 7.43 12.35
C ALA A 37 10.19 8.75 13.07
N GLU A 38 9.03 8.84 13.73
CA GLU A 38 8.57 10.02 14.47
C GLU A 38 9.53 10.42 15.61
N LYS A 39 10.33 9.48 16.12
CA LYS A 39 11.33 9.75 17.16
C LYS A 39 12.52 10.57 16.65
N TYR A 40 12.71 10.65 15.33
CA TYR A 40 13.87 11.29 14.71
C TYR A 40 13.40 12.24 13.59
N PRO A 41 13.53 13.57 13.74
CA PRO A 41 12.98 14.53 12.78
C PRO A 41 13.40 14.29 11.32
N ASN A 42 14.65 13.86 11.10
CA ASN A 42 15.16 13.53 9.77
C ASN A 42 14.54 12.26 9.17
N LEU A 43 14.17 11.27 9.99
CA LEU A 43 13.45 10.09 9.51
C LEU A 43 11.98 10.40 9.28
N ASN A 44 11.36 11.19 10.15
CA ASN A 44 9.97 11.59 10.03
C ASN A 44 9.71 12.30 8.69
N GLU A 45 10.57 13.25 8.30
CA GLU A 45 10.44 13.94 7.00
C GLU A 45 10.48 12.97 5.81
N ILE A 46 11.37 11.97 5.86
CA ILE A 46 11.49 10.97 4.80
C ILE A 46 10.29 10.01 4.82
N PHE A 47 9.81 9.68 6.02
CA PHE A 47 8.62 8.87 6.20
C PHE A 47 7.38 9.54 5.59
N GLU A 48 7.17 10.83 5.85
CA GLU A 48 6.06 11.61 5.27
C GLU A 48 6.11 11.61 3.74
N ARG A 49 7.30 11.77 3.13
CA ARG A 49 7.46 11.65 1.67
C ARG A 49 7.15 10.24 1.14
N MET A 50 7.58 9.22 1.88
CA MET A 50 7.27 7.82 1.56
C MET A 50 5.76 7.56 1.65
N GLU A 51 5.10 8.05 2.69
CA GLU A 51 3.64 7.93 2.88
C GLU A 51 2.86 8.63 1.75
N HIS A 52 3.27 9.84 1.37
CA HIS A 52 2.69 10.52 0.20
C HIS A 52 2.84 9.69 -1.08
N SER A 53 3.98 9.00 -1.25
CA SER A 53 4.21 8.12 -2.40
C SER A 53 3.34 6.86 -2.36
N VAL A 54 3.08 6.30 -1.17
CA VAL A 54 2.09 5.21 -0.95
C VAL A 54 0.70 5.65 -1.38
N ILE A 55 0.22 6.79 -0.89
CA ILE A 55 -1.09 7.35 -1.23
C ILE A 55 -1.20 7.60 -2.73
N ARG A 56 -0.17 8.20 -3.34
CA ARG A 56 -0.12 8.47 -4.78
C ARG A 56 -0.20 7.19 -5.60
N TYR A 57 0.53 6.15 -5.20
CA TYR A 57 0.48 4.85 -5.85
C TYR A 57 -0.92 4.21 -5.74
N GLY A 58 -1.52 4.19 -4.55
CA GLY A 58 -2.89 3.70 -4.35
C GLY A 58 -3.91 4.42 -5.24
N LYS A 59 -3.87 5.76 -5.30
CA LYS A 59 -4.69 6.58 -6.20
C LYS A 59 -4.49 6.21 -7.67
N SER A 60 -3.25 5.94 -8.09
CA SER A 60 -2.95 5.55 -9.48
C SER A 60 -3.50 4.18 -9.85
N ILE A 61 -3.53 3.22 -8.91
CA ILE A 61 -4.19 1.91 -9.10
C ILE A 61 -5.69 2.11 -9.27
N ASN A 62 -6.31 2.90 -8.37
CA ASN A 62 -7.75 3.16 -8.42
C ASN A 62 -8.15 3.83 -9.72
N MET A 63 -7.39 4.83 -10.18
CA MET A 63 -7.62 5.50 -11.45
C MET A 63 -7.54 4.51 -12.63
N LEU A 64 -6.51 3.65 -12.65
CA LEU A 64 -6.38 2.63 -13.68
C LEU A 64 -7.58 1.67 -13.67
N ALA A 65 -8.04 1.24 -12.49
CA ALA A 65 -9.18 0.34 -12.36
C ALA A 65 -10.49 0.99 -12.84
N ILE A 66 -10.71 2.26 -12.53
CA ILE A 66 -11.88 3.04 -12.98
C ILE A 66 -11.90 3.12 -14.51
N VAL A 67 -10.78 3.55 -15.11
CA VAL A 67 -10.71 3.75 -16.56
C VAL A 67 -10.73 2.41 -17.31
N ALA A 68 -10.13 1.35 -16.75
CA ALA A 68 -10.21 0.01 -17.32
C ALA A 68 -11.63 -0.58 -17.31
N ARG A 69 -12.55 -0.05 -16.48
CA ARG A 69 -13.95 -0.45 -16.40
C ARG A 69 -14.90 0.46 -17.20
N SER A 70 -14.42 1.59 -17.72
CA SER A 70 -15.29 2.52 -18.47
C SER A 70 -15.79 1.88 -19.77
N GLU A 71 -16.95 2.30 -20.26
CA GLU A 71 -17.51 1.79 -21.53
C GLU A 71 -16.74 2.36 -22.74
N ASN A 72 -16.24 3.59 -22.63
CA ASN A 72 -15.47 4.28 -23.65
C ASN A 72 -13.95 4.21 -23.35
N LYS A 73 -13.39 3.00 -23.42
CA LYS A 73 -11.96 2.79 -23.13
C LYS A 73 -11.10 3.35 -24.26
N ASP A 74 -10.47 4.50 -24.06
CA ASP A 74 -9.41 4.95 -24.94
C ASP A 74 -8.10 4.24 -24.57
N LYS A 75 -7.54 3.49 -25.53
CA LYS A 75 -6.27 2.78 -25.39
C LYS A 75 -5.12 3.74 -25.03
N ARG A 76 -5.07 4.94 -25.62
CA ARG A 76 -4.02 5.92 -25.32
C ARG A 76 -4.10 6.42 -23.89
N MET A 77 -5.32 6.68 -23.41
CA MET A 77 -5.58 7.06 -22.01
C MET A 77 -5.15 5.96 -21.04
N LEU A 78 -5.47 4.70 -21.34
CA LEU A 78 -5.05 3.56 -20.51
C LEU A 78 -3.52 3.42 -20.44
N GLU A 79 -2.83 3.57 -21.57
CA GLU A 79 -1.36 3.53 -21.62
C GLU A 79 -0.74 4.68 -20.82
N GLU A 80 -1.30 5.88 -20.88
CA GLU A 80 -0.84 7.02 -20.11
C GLU A 80 -1.02 6.83 -18.61
N ILE A 81 -2.19 6.35 -18.18
CA ILE A 81 -2.47 6.09 -16.77
C ILE A 81 -1.59 4.97 -16.23
N ASP A 82 -1.37 3.89 -16.99
CA ASP A 82 -0.47 2.83 -16.56
C ASP A 82 0.99 3.31 -16.50
N ARG A 83 1.43 4.20 -17.41
CA ARG A 83 2.73 4.87 -17.29
C ARG A 83 2.82 5.68 -15.99
N ASN A 84 1.81 6.48 -15.68
CA ASN A 84 1.77 7.27 -14.44
C ASN A 84 1.77 6.38 -13.18
N ARG A 85 1.04 5.26 -13.20
CA ARG A 85 1.07 4.25 -12.13
C ARG A 85 2.46 3.66 -11.94
N ARG A 86 3.17 3.33 -13.01
CA ARG A 86 4.56 2.82 -12.94
C ARG A 86 5.51 3.88 -12.37
N LEU A 87 5.37 5.14 -12.76
CA LEU A 87 6.18 6.24 -12.22
C LEU A 87 5.92 6.43 -10.72
N ALA A 88 4.66 6.41 -10.28
CA ALA A 88 4.32 6.47 -8.86
C ALA A 88 4.90 5.28 -8.08
N HIS A 89 4.87 4.09 -8.67
CA HIS A 89 5.43 2.89 -8.05
C HIS A 89 6.95 2.95 -7.89
N ASN A 90 7.66 3.43 -8.90
CA ASN A 90 9.13 3.55 -8.84
C ASN A 90 9.54 4.59 -7.79
N ALA A 91 8.86 5.75 -7.76
CA ALA A 91 9.10 6.77 -6.75
C ALA A 91 8.89 6.23 -5.32
N LEU A 92 7.81 5.47 -5.11
CA LEU A 92 7.57 4.79 -3.84
C LEU A 92 8.71 3.84 -3.45
N ILE A 93 9.20 3.01 -4.38
CA ILE A 93 10.32 2.10 -4.13
C ILE A 93 11.57 2.88 -3.74
N ASP A 94 11.83 4.01 -4.40
CA ASP A 94 12.98 4.86 -4.11
C ASP A 94 12.89 5.47 -2.70
N GLU A 95 11.73 6.00 -2.30
CA GLU A 95 11.52 6.54 -0.96
C GLU A 95 11.61 5.46 0.12
N LEU A 96 11.06 4.25 -0.10
CA LEU A 96 11.21 3.11 0.82
C LEU A 96 12.68 2.71 1.00
N ASN A 97 13.43 2.67 -0.10
CA ASN A 97 14.85 2.32 -0.05
C ASN A 97 15.69 3.43 0.57
N LEU A 98 15.29 4.71 0.43
CA LEU A 98 15.94 5.83 1.10
C LEU A 98 15.68 5.77 2.61
N LEU A 99 14.42 5.62 3.03
CA LEU A 99 14.03 5.49 4.42
C LEU A 99 14.77 4.35 5.11
N SER A 100 14.74 3.15 4.51
CA SER A 100 15.46 1.98 5.02
C SER A 100 16.97 2.22 5.16
N ARG A 101 17.60 2.93 4.22
CA ARG A 101 19.02 3.30 4.32
C ARG A 101 19.27 4.28 5.47
N GLN A 102 18.39 5.25 5.68
CA GLN A 102 18.55 6.22 6.76
C GLN A 102 18.34 5.62 8.15
N PHE A 103 17.38 4.70 8.31
CA PHE A 103 17.24 3.91 9.53
C PHE A 103 18.57 3.22 9.89
N ARG A 104 19.15 2.52 8.92
CA ARG A 104 20.44 1.83 9.11
C ARG A 104 21.58 2.80 9.42
N ASN A 105 21.63 3.96 8.76
CA ASN A 105 22.69 4.95 8.98
C ASN A 105 22.73 5.48 10.42
N ILE A 106 21.58 5.56 11.08
CA ILE A 106 21.49 6.02 12.47
C ILE A 106 21.42 4.87 13.49
N GLY A 107 21.67 3.63 13.04
CA GLY A 107 21.77 2.45 13.91
C GLY A 107 20.44 1.84 14.33
N ILE A 108 19.34 2.15 13.64
CA ILE A 108 18.02 1.56 13.90
C ILE A 108 17.80 0.36 12.97
N ASP A 109 17.08 -0.64 13.48
CA ASP A 109 16.63 -1.78 12.71
C ASP A 109 15.82 -1.37 11.47
N ASN A 110 16.12 -2.01 10.34
CA ASN A 110 15.42 -1.78 9.09
C ASN A 110 14.94 -3.10 8.43
N GLU A 111 14.82 -4.17 9.21
CA GLU A 111 14.42 -5.51 8.71
C GLU A 111 12.98 -5.51 8.19
N TRP A 112 12.15 -4.56 8.65
CA TRP A 112 10.83 -4.26 8.08
C TRP A 112 10.87 -4.13 6.55
N ARG A 113 11.97 -3.63 5.97
CA ARG A 113 12.13 -3.52 4.52
C ARG A 113 12.16 -4.88 3.83
N LYS A 114 12.76 -5.90 4.46
CA LYS A 114 12.77 -7.28 3.95
C LYS A 114 11.40 -7.93 4.11
N GLU A 115 10.69 -7.60 5.20
CA GLU A 115 9.34 -8.11 5.44
C GLU A 115 8.31 -7.60 4.41
N ILE A 116 8.45 -6.36 3.95
CA ILE A 116 7.67 -5.82 2.82
C ILE A 116 7.95 -6.61 1.52
N GLY A 117 9.13 -7.21 1.39
CA GLY A 117 9.58 -7.92 0.19
C GLY A 117 10.42 -7.02 -0.73
N LEU A 118 11.44 -7.61 -1.35
CA LEU A 118 12.42 -6.87 -2.15
C LEU A 118 12.00 -6.71 -3.62
N ASP A 119 11.04 -7.52 -4.09
CA ASP A 119 10.57 -7.47 -5.47
C ASP A 119 9.45 -6.44 -5.65
N SER A 120 9.39 -5.91 -6.87
CA SER A 120 8.44 -4.87 -7.28
C SER A 120 6.98 -5.26 -7.02
N LYS A 121 6.61 -6.53 -7.21
CA LYS A 121 5.22 -6.97 -7.08
C LYS A 121 4.80 -6.97 -5.61
N THR A 122 5.64 -7.48 -4.72
CA THR A 122 5.33 -7.54 -3.29
C THR A 122 5.26 -6.13 -2.67
N VAL A 123 6.16 -5.23 -3.05
CA VAL A 123 6.11 -3.81 -2.64
C VAL A 123 4.80 -3.15 -3.07
N GLY A 124 4.39 -3.34 -4.33
CA GLY A 124 3.12 -2.81 -4.82
C GLY A 124 1.91 -3.37 -4.07
N GLY A 125 1.91 -4.68 -3.77
CA GLY A 125 0.87 -5.30 -2.97
C GLY A 125 0.79 -4.74 -1.55
N TRP A 126 1.93 -4.54 -0.89
CA TRP A 126 2.00 -3.91 0.43
C TRP A 126 1.48 -2.46 0.38
N ALA A 127 1.96 -1.66 -0.56
CA ALA A 127 1.61 -0.24 -0.63
C ALA A 127 0.14 -0.01 -0.95
N TYR A 128 -0.47 -0.84 -1.79
CA TYR A 128 -1.91 -0.76 -2.06
C TYR A 128 -2.73 -0.95 -0.78
N LYS A 129 -2.37 -1.96 0.03
CA LYS A 129 -3.04 -2.25 1.31
C LYS A 129 -2.90 -1.13 2.33
N VAL A 130 -1.70 -0.56 2.44
CA VAL A 130 -1.45 0.58 3.33
C VAL A 130 -2.21 1.82 2.85
N ALA A 131 -2.27 2.07 1.52
CA ALA A 131 -3.05 3.18 0.98
C ALA A 131 -4.55 3.03 1.24
N GLU A 132 -5.10 1.82 1.17
CA GLU A 132 -6.49 1.53 1.56
C GLU A 132 -6.72 1.84 3.04
N PHE A 133 -5.82 1.40 3.93
CA PHE A 133 -5.88 1.69 5.36
C PHE A 133 -5.87 3.20 5.65
N ILE A 134 -4.89 3.94 5.12
CA ILE A 134 -4.79 5.41 5.30
C ILE A 134 -6.06 6.10 4.81
N SER A 135 -6.58 5.68 3.64
CA SER A 135 -7.80 6.29 3.09
C SER A 135 -9.02 6.03 3.97
N SER A 136 -9.15 4.83 4.54
CA SER A 136 -10.23 4.51 5.48
C SER A 136 -10.11 5.29 6.79
N ASP A 137 -8.89 5.44 7.31
CA ASP A 137 -8.63 6.16 8.56
C ASP A 137 -9.02 7.64 8.44
N ILE A 138 -8.57 8.30 7.36
CA ILE A 138 -8.94 9.69 7.04
C ILE A 138 -10.46 9.84 6.92
N LEU A 139 -11.14 8.91 6.24
CA LEU A 139 -12.61 8.96 6.12
C LEU A 139 -13.31 8.80 7.47
N ASN A 140 -12.76 7.98 8.37
CA ASN A 140 -13.31 7.81 9.71
C ASN A 140 -13.12 9.08 10.55
N GLU A 141 -11.93 9.69 10.56
CA GLU A 141 -11.66 10.94 11.27
C GLU A 141 -12.64 12.07 10.86
N ASN A 142 -12.87 12.25 9.55
CA ASN A 142 -13.79 13.26 9.02
C ASN A 142 -15.27 12.99 9.36
N ASN A 143 -15.65 11.74 9.67
CA ASN A 143 -17.01 11.39 10.07
C ASN A 143 -17.29 11.65 11.56
N TYR A 144 -16.25 11.86 12.39
CA TYR A 144 -16.40 12.26 13.79
C TYR A 144 -16.40 13.79 14.01
N GLU A 145 -16.09 14.57 12.97
CA GLU A 145 -16.12 16.05 13.00
C GLU A 145 -17.42 16.66 12.46
N ASN A 146 -18.47 15.85 12.17
CA ASN A 146 -19.78 16.31 11.69
C ASN A 146 -20.92 16.05 12.69
#